data_AF-A0A959CB54-F1
#
_entry.id   AF-A0A959CB54-F1
#
_cell.length_a   1.000
_cell.length_b   1.000
_cell.length_c   1.000
_cell.angle_alpha   90.00
_cell.angle_beta   90.00
_cell.angle_gamma   90.00
#
_symmetry.space_group_name_H-M   'P 1'
#
loop_
_entity.id
_entity.type
_entity.pdbx_description
1 polymer ?
#
loop_
_entity_poly.entity_id
_entity_poly.type
_entity_poly.pdbx_seq_one_letter_code
_entity_poly.pdbx_strand_id
1 'polypeptide(L)'
;LMILALGYVVIAIGVKGVGMGVKVSMFWLLALYVIHTIGELCLSPIGLSLVSKLSPMRFVSLLFGVWFLANSVANKAAGQLSSLYPPSGAEYALAMENGIDNDTYRGLLEGSVQATPEQVAMAKEKQLPMQYPVFMGSQVKDLYQFFMLFVAMSGVAGLILFGLSFPLKKMMHGAD
;
A
#
# COMPACT_ATOMS: atom_id res chain seq x y z
N LEU A 1 7.04 -0.94 12.69
CA LEU A 1 5.92 -0.33 11.93
C LEU A 1 6.06 1.18 11.77
N MET A 2 6.36 1.95 12.82
CA MET A 2 6.59 3.40 12.69
C MET A 2 7.70 3.78 11.68
N ILE A 3 8.78 2.98 11.60
CA ILE A 3 9.84 3.17 10.61
C ILE A 3 9.32 2.94 9.17
N LEU A 4 8.43 1.97 8.96
CA LEU A 4 7.82 1.74 7.65
C LEU A 4 6.89 2.91 7.25
N ALA A 5 6.10 3.43 8.21
CA ALA A 5 5.29 4.62 8.01
C ALA A 5 6.16 5.83 7.62
N LEU A 6 7.32 6.01 8.27
CA LEU A 6 8.29 7.05 7.93
C LEU A 6 8.81 6.91 6.49
N GLY A 7 9.13 5.69 6.05
CA GLY A 7 9.54 5.45 4.67
C GLY A 7 8.46 5.88 3.66
N TYR A 8 7.19 5.55 3.94
CA TYR A 8 6.07 6.00 3.10
C TYR A 8 5.86 7.52 3.11
N VAL A 9 6.13 8.20 4.24
CA VAL A 9 6.11 9.67 4.30
C VAL A 9 7.18 10.28 3.42
N VAL A 10 8.39 9.72 3.40
CA VAL A 10 9.50 10.20 2.57
C VAL A 10 9.15 10.18 1.09
N ILE A 11 8.60 9.07 0.59
CA ILE A 11 8.17 9.00 -0.81
C ILE A 11 6.92 9.87 -1.08
N ALA A 12 5.98 9.97 -0.13
CA ALA A 12 4.82 10.85 -0.27
C ALA A 12 5.24 12.31 -0.46
N ILE A 13 6.24 12.80 0.28
CA ILE A 13 6.80 14.15 0.08
C ILE A 13 7.43 14.28 -1.31
N GLY A 14 8.18 13.26 -1.76
CA GLY A 14 8.81 13.25 -3.08
C GLY A 14 7.84 13.31 -4.26
N VAL A 15 6.61 12.81 -4.08
CA VAL A 15 5.55 12.83 -5.12
C VAL A 15 4.51 13.93 -4.92
N LYS A 16 4.63 14.73 -3.85
CA LYS A 16 3.65 15.77 -3.53
C LYS A 16 3.73 16.91 -4.57
N GLY A 17 2.62 17.17 -5.24
CA GLY A 17 2.53 18.22 -6.26
C GLY A 17 3.15 17.86 -7.61
N VAL A 18 3.50 16.59 -7.82
CA VAL A 18 3.99 16.09 -9.11
C VAL A 18 2.80 15.90 -10.05
N GLY A 19 2.78 16.67 -11.14
CA GLY A 19 1.77 16.54 -12.19
C GLY A 19 1.94 15.28 -13.03
N MET A 20 0.89 14.90 -13.78
CA MET A 20 0.91 13.76 -14.67
C MET A 20 2.04 13.88 -15.71
N GLY A 21 2.96 12.92 -15.73
CA GLY A 21 4.09 12.87 -16.67
C GLY A 21 5.39 13.54 -16.16
N VAL A 22 5.39 14.17 -14.99
CA VAL A 22 6.62 14.71 -14.38
C VAL A 22 7.40 13.59 -13.71
N LYS A 23 8.67 13.41 -14.12
CA LYS A 23 9.55 12.39 -13.56
C LYS A 23 10.03 12.83 -12.18
N VAL A 24 9.95 11.92 -11.20
CA VAL A 24 10.47 12.11 -9.85
C VAL A 24 11.90 11.55 -9.77
N SER A 25 12.76 12.20 -8.97
CA SER A 25 14.13 11.73 -8.75
C SER A 25 14.15 10.32 -8.14
N MET A 26 15.01 9.45 -8.68
CA MET A 26 15.24 8.09 -8.18
C MET A 26 15.71 8.07 -6.72
N PHE A 27 16.27 9.18 -6.24
CA PHE A 27 16.71 9.34 -4.85
C PHE A 27 15.60 9.06 -3.83
N TRP A 28 14.35 9.44 -4.12
CA TRP A 28 13.22 9.22 -3.20
C TRP A 28 12.89 7.73 -3.03
N LEU A 29 12.98 6.96 -4.12
CA LEU A 29 12.82 5.51 -4.07
C LEU A 29 13.96 4.86 -3.29
N LEU A 30 15.20 5.28 -3.53
CA LEU A 30 16.35 4.77 -2.76
C LEU A 30 16.16 5.02 -1.26
N ALA A 31 15.76 6.23 -0.88
CA ALA A 31 15.51 6.58 0.52
C ALA A 31 14.38 5.74 1.14
N LEU A 32 13.27 5.53 0.42
CA LEU A 32 12.19 4.64 0.84
C LEU A 32 12.70 3.23 1.11
N TYR A 33 13.40 2.62 0.14
CA TYR A 33 13.91 1.26 0.25
C TYR A 33 14.88 1.11 1.42
N VAL A 34 15.82 2.05 1.59
CA VAL A 34 16.77 2.01 2.71
C VAL A 34 16.05 2.03 4.06
N ILE A 35 15.08 2.94 4.24
CA ILE A 35 14.33 3.04 5.49
C ILE A 35 13.50 1.78 5.75
N HIS A 36 12.86 1.22 4.71
CA HIS A 36 12.10 -0.02 4.83
C HIS A 36 12.98 -1.22 5.15
N THR A 37 14.10 -1.38 4.47
CA THR A 37 15.07 -2.44 4.75
C THR A 37 15.59 -2.36 6.18
N ILE A 38 15.90 -1.18 6.71
CA ILE A 38 16.28 -1.03 8.12
C ILE A 38 15.15 -1.49 9.05
N GLY A 39 13.91 -1.12 8.73
CA GLY A 39 12.73 -1.58 9.47
C GLY A 39 12.55 -3.10 9.45
N GLU A 40 12.79 -3.74 8.31
CA GLU A 40 12.70 -5.20 8.14
C GLU A 40 13.85 -5.95 8.81
N LEU A 41 15.06 -5.39 8.79
CA LEU A 41 16.24 -5.95 9.46
C LEU A 41 16.04 -6.03 10.98
N CYS A 42 15.26 -5.12 11.57
CA CYS A 42 14.90 -5.22 12.99
C CYS A 42 13.80 -6.25 13.26
N LEU A 43 12.84 -6.41 12.34
CA LEU A 43 11.66 -7.25 12.56
C LEU A 43 11.91 -8.74 12.31
N SER A 44 12.64 -9.09 11.25
CA SER A 44 12.86 -10.49 10.87
C SER A 44 13.63 -11.34 11.92
N PRO A 45 14.73 -10.87 12.56
CA PRO A 45 15.42 -11.66 13.58
C PRO A 45 14.62 -11.76 14.89
N ILE A 46 13.93 -10.69 15.29
CA ILE A 46 13.13 -10.66 16.51
C ILE A 46 11.89 -11.57 16.35
N GLY A 47 11.21 -11.49 15.21
CA GLY A 47 10.01 -12.27 14.93
C GLY A 47 10.26 -13.77 14.95
N LEU A 48 11.28 -14.24 14.23
CA LEU A 48 11.64 -15.66 14.20
C LEU A 48 12.11 -16.18 15.56
N SER A 49 12.82 -15.36 16.34
CA SER A 49 13.26 -15.73 17.69
C SER A 49 12.10 -15.85 18.68
N LEU A 50 11.09 -14.97 18.58
CA LEU A 50 9.91 -15.04 19.44
C LEU A 50 9.04 -16.27 19.13
N VAL A 51 8.85 -16.59 17.85
CA VAL A 51 8.12 -17.80 17.44
C VAL A 51 8.82 -19.04 18.01
N SER A 52 10.15 -19.16 17.93
CA SER A 52 10.82 -20.34 18.48
C SER A 52 10.81 -20.41 20.01
N LYS A 53 10.93 -19.27 20.71
CA LYS A 53 11.01 -19.23 22.19
C LYS A 53 9.67 -19.36 22.90
N LEU A 54 8.59 -18.82 22.33
CA LEU A 54 7.26 -18.80 22.97
C LEU A 54 6.37 -19.96 22.50
N SER A 55 6.79 -20.73 21.49
CA SER A 55 6.03 -21.88 21.02
C SER A 55 6.12 -23.06 21.98
N PRO A 56 4.99 -23.68 22.39
CA PRO A 56 5.02 -24.95 23.10
C PRO A 56 5.62 -26.05 22.21
N MET A 57 6.48 -26.91 22.76
CA MET A 57 7.27 -27.90 22.00
C MET A 57 6.44 -28.78 21.03
N ARG A 58 5.17 -29.04 21.35
CA ARG A 58 4.27 -29.87 20.52
C ARG A 58 3.70 -29.13 19.29
N PHE A 59 3.72 -27.79 19.25
CA PHE A 59 3.11 -26.98 18.19
C PHE A 59 4.09 -26.04 17.48
N VAL A 60 5.41 -26.25 17.65
CA VAL A 60 6.45 -25.38 17.05
C VAL A 60 6.32 -25.32 15.52
N SER A 61 6.17 -26.45 14.84
CA SER A 61 5.99 -26.50 13.37
C SER A 61 4.71 -25.80 12.91
N LEU A 62 3.63 -25.89 13.68
CA LEU A 62 2.36 -25.20 13.40
C LEU A 62 2.53 -23.69 13.51
N LEU A 63 3.20 -23.18 14.56
CA LEU A 63 3.41 -21.76 14.77
C LEU A 63 4.38 -21.15 13.74
N PHE A 64 5.39 -21.90 13.30
CA PHE A 64 6.16 -21.54 12.11
C PHE A 64 5.29 -21.50 10.84
N GLY A 65 4.36 -22.45 10.69
CA GLY A 65 3.36 -22.43 9.62
C GLY A 65 2.51 -21.16 9.64
N VAL A 66 2.03 -20.74 10.82
CA VAL A 66 1.27 -19.49 11.00
C VAL A 66 2.12 -18.26 10.66
N TRP A 67 3.40 -18.23 11.05
CA TRP A 67 4.32 -17.15 10.72
C TRP A 67 4.49 -16.98 9.19
N PHE A 68 4.69 -18.07 8.46
CA PHE A 68 4.80 -18.02 6.99
C PHE A 68 3.45 -17.75 6.31
N LEU A 69 2.36 -18.30 6.84
CA LEU A 69 1.02 -18.02 6.34
C LEU A 69 0.67 -16.54 6.47
N ALA A 70 1.03 -15.91 7.59
CA ALA A 70 0.85 -14.46 7.79
C ALA A 70 1.61 -13.64 6.72
N ASN A 71 2.83 -14.03 6.37
CA ASN A 71 3.59 -13.41 5.27
C ASN A 71 2.90 -13.61 3.89
N SER A 72 2.37 -14.80 3.62
CA SER A 72 1.61 -15.06 2.39
C SER A 72 0.35 -14.20 2.28
N VAL A 73 -0.41 -14.10 3.37
CA VAL A 73 -1.60 -13.23 3.46
C VAL A 73 -1.21 -11.77 3.28
N ALA A 74 -0.11 -11.32 3.90
CA ALA A 74 0.40 -9.96 3.73
C ALA A 74 0.76 -9.65 2.27
N ASN A 75 1.45 -10.57 1.58
CA ASN A 75 1.78 -10.41 0.16
C ASN A 75 0.53 -10.37 -0.73
N LYS A 76 -0.47 -11.21 -0.46
CA LYS A 76 -1.75 -11.18 -1.18
C LYS A 76 -2.47 -9.85 -0.95
N ALA A 77 -2.52 -9.37 0.29
CA ALA A 77 -3.12 -8.09 0.64
C ALA A 77 -2.36 -6.92 -0.01
N ALA A 78 -1.02 -6.96 -0.06
CA ALA A 78 -0.21 -5.98 -0.76
C ALA A 78 -0.56 -5.93 -2.26
N GLY A 79 -0.73 -7.10 -2.90
CA GLY A 79 -1.17 -7.17 -4.30
C GLY A 79 -2.56 -6.54 -4.53
N GLN A 80 -3.51 -6.74 -3.60
CA GLN A 80 -4.82 -6.08 -3.67
C GLN A 80 -4.75 -4.57 -3.42
N LEU A 81 -3.87 -4.11 -2.53
CA LEU A 81 -3.67 -2.68 -2.32
C LEU A 81 -2.99 -2.01 -3.53
N SER A 82 -2.14 -2.73 -4.25
CA SER A 82 -1.54 -2.24 -5.50
C SER A 82 -2.55 -1.98 -6.61
N SER A 83 -3.74 -2.62 -6.59
CA SER A 83 -4.80 -2.29 -7.55
C SER A 83 -5.48 -0.95 -7.27
N LEU A 84 -5.14 -0.29 -6.15
CA LEU A 84 -5.57 1.08 -5.84
C LEU A 84 -4.63 2.14 -6.43
N TYR A 85 -3.67 1.73 -7.26
CA TYR A 85 -2.76 2.64 -7.92
C TYR A 85 -3.54 3.55 -8.88
N PRO A 86 -3.37 4.89 -8.80
CA PRO A 86 -4.09 5.81 -9.67
C PRO A 86 -3.57 5.71 -11.11
N PRO A 87 -4.37 6.09 -12.11
CA PRO A 87 -4.00 5.97 -13.52
C PRO A 87 -2.71 6.73 -13.82
N SER A 88 -1.78 6.10 -14.53
CA SER A 88 -0.47 6.71 -14.82
C SER A 88 -0.54 7.72 -15.96
N GLY A 89 0.39 8.68 -16.01
CA GLY A 89 0.46 9.64 -17.12
C GLY A 89 0.58 9.00 -18.52
N ALA A 90 1.05 7.74 -18.59
CA ALA A 90 1.08 6.96 -19.82
C ALA A 90 -0.32 6.47 -20.24
N GLU A 91 -1.18 6.12 -19.28
CA GLU A 91 -2.58 5.77 -19.53
C GLU A 91 -3.38 6.99 -19.98
N TYR A 92 -3.09 8.17 -19.42
CA TYR A 92 -3.64 9.43 -19.92
C TYR A 92 -3.18 9.76 -21.36
N ALA A 93 -1.91 9.50 -21.68
CA ALA A 93 -1.39 9.71 -23.03
C ALA A 93 -2.00 8.73 -24.05
N LEU A 94 -2.21 7.47 -23.65
CA LEU A 94 -2.92 6.47 -24.46
C LEU A 94 -4.39 6.86 -24.64
N ALA A 95 -5.06 7.39 -23.61
CA ALA A 95 -6.43 7.88 -23.74
C ALA A 95 -6.52 9.03 -24.76
N MET A 96 -5.56 9.96 -24.75
CA MET A 96 -5.46 11.05 -25.73
C MET A 96 -5.21 10.57 -27.16
N GLU A 97 -4.31 9.60 -27.35
CA GLU A 97 -4.01 9.02 -28.67
C GLU A 97 -5.27 8.39 -29.30
N ASN A 98 -6.18 7.90 -28.46
CA ASN A 98 -7.45 7.29 -28.87
C ASN A 98 -8.63 8.28 -28.85
N GLY A 99 -8.36 9.59 -28.84
CA GLY A 99 -9.37 10.64 -29.02
C GLY A 99 -10.19 10.98 -27.77
N ILE A 100 -9.74 10.60 -26.57
CA ILE A 100 -10.37 10.99 -25.31
C ILE A 100 -9.59 12.17 -24.72
N ASP A 101 -10.18 13.37 -24.77
CA ASP A 101 -9.60 14.56 -24.14
C ASP A 101 -9.31 14.35 -22.65
N ASN A 102 -8.29 15.03 -22.11
CA ASN A 102 -7.88 14.87 -20.70
C ASN A 102 -9.03 15.12 -19.73
N ASP A 103 -9.84 16.13 -20.00
CA ASP A 103 -10.98 16.53 -19.16
C ASP A 103 -12.09 15.48 -19.20
N THR A 104 -12.38 14.94 -20.38
CA THR A 104 -13.34 13.84 -20.59
C THR A 104 -12.88 12.56 -19.91
N TYR A 105 -11.59 12.20 -20.00
CA TYR A 105 -11.05 11.02 -19.34
C TYR A 105 -11.07 11.17 -17.80
N ARG A 106 -10.79 12.37 -17.28
CA ARG A 106 -10.96 12.66 -15.84
C ARG A 106 -12.43 12.57 -15.42
N GLY A 107 -13.36 13.08 -16.23
CA GLY A 107 -14.79 12.96 -15.98
C GLY A 107 -15.31 11.52 -16.02
N LEU A 108 -14.77 10.68 -16.92
CA LEU A 108 -15.03 9.24 -16.95
C LEU A 108 -14.53 8.57 -15.66
N LEU A 109 -13.29 8.87 -15.26
CA LEU A 109 -12.69 8.32 -14.04
C LEU A 109 -13.40 8.78 -12.75
N GLU A 110 -13.92 10.01 -12.72
CA GLU A 110 -14.71 10.56 -11.61
C GLU A 110 -16.16 10.05 -11.60
N GLY A 111 -16.63 9.45 -12.69
CA GLY A 111 -18.01 8.96 -12.85
C GLY A 111 -19.03 10.05 -13.20
N SER A 112 -18.58 11.23 -13.62
CA SER A 112 -19.44 12.34 -14.03
C SER A 112 -19.90 12.25 -15.50
N VAL A 113 -19.24 11.42 -16.33
CA VAL A 113 -19.57 11.18 -17.74
C VAL A 113 -19.85 9.69 -17.97
N GLN A 114 -20.92 9.35 -18.70
CA GLN A 114 -21.22 7.97 -19.10
C GLN A 114 -20.34 7.56 -20.29
N ALA A 115 -19.60 6.46 -20.15
CA ALA A 115 -18.73 5.94 -21.19
C ALA A 115 -19.54 5.49 -22.42
N THR A 116 -19.13 5.92 -23.62
CA THR A 116 -19.70 5.44 -24.89
C THR A 116 -19.34 3.95 -25.07
N PRO A 117 -20.20 3.10 -25.68
CA PRO A 117 -19.94 1.65 -25.80
C PRO A 117 -18.59 1.29 -26.45
N GLU A 118 -18.10 2.13 -27.35
CA GLU A 118 -16.77 1.99 -28.00
C GLU A 118 -15.60 2.26 -27.04
N GLN A 119 -15.74 3.24 -26.14
CA GLN A 119 -14.72 3.58 -25.13
C GLN A 119 -14.60 2.50 -24.05
N VAL A 120 -15.69 1.80 -23.73
CA VAL A 120 -15.71 0.66 -22.80
C VAL A 120 -15.02 -0.57 -23.40
N ALA A 121 -15.22 -0.83 -24.69
CA ALA A 121 -14.53 -1.91 -25.40
C ALA A 121 -13.02 -1.64 -25.49
N MET A 122 -12.64 -0.41 -25.83
CA MET A 122 -11.23 0.04 -25.92
C MET A 122 -10.50 0.04 -24.57
N ALA A 123 -11.15 0.49 -23.49
CA ALA A 123 -10.57 0.44 -22.16
C ALA A 123 -10.37 -1.00 -21.66
N LYS A 124 -11.26 -1.91 -22.05
CA LYS A 124 -11.15 -3.35 -21.71
C LYS A 124 -10.06 -4.05 -22.52
N GLU A 125 -9.86 -3.66 -23.78
CA GLU A 125 -8.80 -4.18 -24.64
C GLU A 125 -7.40 -3.67 -24.20
N LYS A 126 -7.31 -2.39 -23.81
CA LYS A 126 -6.04 -1.74 -23.41
C LYS A 126 -5.81 -1.69 -21.88
N GLN A 127 -6.66 -2.35 -21.09
CA GLN A 127 -6.61 -2.39 -19.62
C GLN A 127 -6.58 -1.00 -18.95
N LEU A 128 -7.29 -0.02 -19.52
CA LEU A 128 -7.38 1.32 -18.94
C LEU A 128 -8.35 1.32 -17.76
N PRO A 129 -7.97 1.89 -16.60
CA PRO A 129 -8.92 2.11 -15.52
C PRO A 129 -10.01 3.09 -15.99
N MET A 130 -11.27 2.72 -15.75
CA MET A 130 -12.45 3.52 -16.10
C MET A 130 -13.05 4.25 -14.90
N GLN A 131 -12.50 4.02 -13.71
CA GLN A 131 -12.91 4.67 -12.48
C GLN A 131 -11.70 4.81 -11.57
N TYR A 132 -11.63 5.91 -10.81
CA TYR A 132 -10.61 6.02 -9.77
C TYR A 132 -10.81 4.93 -8.70
N PRO A 133 -9.72 4.31 -8.24
CA PRO A 133 -9.81 3.38 -7.12
C PRO A 133 -10.32 4.11 -5.87
N VAL A 134 -11.33 3.53 -5.23
CA VAL A 134 -11.93 4.04 -4.01
C VAL A 134 -11.43 3.21 -2.84
N PHE A 135 -10.85 3.87 -1.83
CA PHE A 135 -10.48 3.23 -0.57
C PHE A 135 -11.24 3.90 0.57
N MET A 136 -12.02 3.12 1.32
CA MET A 136 -12.83 3.60 2.45
C MET A 136 -13.73 4.81 2.09
N GLY A 137 -14.28 4.83 0.88
CA GLY A 137 -15.14 5.93 0.40
C GLY A 137 -14.41 7.17 -0.12
N SER A 138 -13.08 7.22 -0.03
CA SER A 138 -12.25 8.29 -0.61
C SER A 138 -11.62 7.83 -1.92
N GLN A 139 -11.74 8.65 -2.97
CA GLN A 139 -11.08 8.39 -4.26
C GLN A 139 -9.58 8.66 -4.14
N VAL A 140 -8.77 7.73 -4.64
CA VAL A 140 -7.32 7.89 -4.77
C VAL A 140 -7.03 8.46 -6.15
N LYS A 141 -6.87 9.78 -6.20
CA LYS A 141 -6.71 10.54 -7.45
C LYS A 141 -5.26 10.65 -7.90
N ASP A 142 -4.34 10.69 -6.92
CA ASP A 142 -2.92 10.96 -7.16
C ASP A 142 -2.01 10.03 -6.36
N LEU A 143 -0.76 9.93 -6.83
CA LEU A 143 0.28 9.09 -6.21
C LEU A 143 0.56 9.48 -4.75
N TYR A 144 0.40 10.76 -4.41
CA TYR A 144 0.48 11.23 -3.02
C TYR A 144 -0.57 10.57 -2.13
N GLN A 145 -1.83 10.53 -2.57
CA GLN A 145 -2.93 9.93 -1.81
C GLN A 145 -2.75 8.42 -1.67
N PHE A 146 -2.24 7.77 -2.72
CA PHE A 146 -1.88 6.37 -2.69
C PHE A 146 -0.83 6.06 -1.61
N PHE A 147 0.28 6.83 -1.54
CA PHE A 147 1.28 6.60 -0.49
C PHE A 147 0.78 6.99 0.91
N MET A 148 -0.04 8.03 1.02
CA MET A 148 -0.65 8.43 2.30
C MET A 148 -1.55 7.35 2.90
N LEU A 149 -2.19 6.51 2.07
CA LEU A 149 -2.93 5.34 2.53
C LEU A 149 -2.01 4.38 3.32
N PHE A 150 -0.80 4.09 2.81
CA PHE A 150 0.16 3.23 3.51
C PHE A 150 0.73 3.89 4.77
N VAL A 151 0.92 5.21 4.76
CA VAL A 151 1.30 5.97 5.98
C VAL A 151 0.22 5.81 7.06
N ALA A 152 -1.04 6.03 6.70
CA ALA A 152 -2.16 5.94 7.63
C ALA A 152 -2.33 4.51 8.17
N MET A 153 -2.32 3.49 7.29
CA MET A 153 -2.45 2.09 7.71
C MET A 153 -1.31 1.66 8.64
N SER A 154 -0.06 1.97 8.28
CA SER A 154 1.12 1.61 9.08
C SER A 154 1.16 2.36 10.42
N GLY A 155 0.75 3.63 10.42
CA GLY A 155 0.68 4.47 11.61
C GLY A 155 -0.40 3.98 12.58
N VAL A 156 -1.62 3.74 12.09
CA VAL A 156 -2.72 3.18 12.90
C VAL A 156 -2.35 1.81 13.45
N ALA A 157 -1.78 0.91 12.64
CA ALA A 157 -1.31 -0.39 13.11
C ALA A 157 -0.23 -0.25 14.20
N GLY A 158 0.70 0.70 14.04
CA GLY A 158 1.71 1.01 15.05
C GLY A 158 1.11 1.48 16.37
N LEU A 159 0.10 2.37 16.32
CA LEU A 159 -0.61 2.85 17.50
C LEU A 159 -1.42 1.74 18.18
N ILE A 160 -2.10 0.89 17.41
CA ILE A 160 -2.85 -0.26 17.93
C ILE A 160 -1.91 -1.19 18.69
N LEU A 161 -0.77 -1.57 18.11
CA LEU A 161 0.21 -2.44 18.79
C LEU A 161 0.81 -1.78 20.03
N PHE A 162 1.10 -0.48 19.97
CA PHE A 162 1.56 0.26 21.14
C PHE A 162 0.50 0.26 22.25
N GLY A 163 -0.78 0.47 21.90
CA GLY A 163 -1.90 0.39 22.83
C GLY A 163 -2.10 -1.01 23.42
N LEU A 164 -1.99 -2.06 22.61
CA LEU A 164 -2.08 -3.46 23.04
C LEU A 164 -0.90 -3.89 23.92
N SER A 165 0.24 -3.19 23.86
CA SER A 165 1.39 -3.52 24.70
C SER A 165 1.08 -3.36 26.21
N PHE A 166 0.24 -2.40 26.58
CA PHE A 166 -0.17 -2.17 27.98
C PHE A 166 -0.98 -3.34 28.59
N PRO A 167 -2.11 -3.78 28.00
CA PRO A 167 -2.88 -4.90 28.53
C PRO A 167 -2.08 -6.21 28.46
N LEU A 168 -1.30 -6.45 27.41
CA LEU A 168 -0.45 -7.65 27.30
C LEU A 168 0.56 -7.71 28.44
N LYS A 169 1.27 -6.60 28.72
CA LYS A 169 2.21 -6.53 29.84
C LYS A 169 1.51 -6.79 31.18
N LYS A 170 0.31 -6.26 31.38
CA LYS A 170 -0.49 -6.50 32.60
C LYS A 170 -0.88 -7.97 32.76
N MET A 171 -1.23 -8.65 31.67
CA MET A 171 -1.58 -10.08 31.69
C MET A 171 -0.38 -10.99 31.93
N MET A 172 0.83 -10.55 31.55
CA MET A 172 2.06 -11.33 31.71
C MET A 172 2.59 -11.37 33.15
N HIS A 173 2.25 -10.40 34.01
CA HIS A 173 2.63 -10.42 35.43
C HIS A 173 1.85 -11.46 36.29
N GLY A 174 0.96 -12.26 35.68
CA GLY A 174 0.33 -13.42 36.32
C GLY A 174 1.02 -14.75 36.00
N ALA A 175 2.17 -14.71 35.29
CA ALA A 175 2.94 -15.87 34.84
C ALA A 175 4.39 -15.84 35.36
N ASP A 176 4.63 -15.15 36.48
CA ASP A 176 5.84 -15.25 37.31
C ASP A 176 5.61 -16.26 38.45
#